data_AF-A0A2D5TLU0-F1
#
_entry.id   AF-A0A2D5TLU0-F1
#
_cell.length_a   1.000
_cell.length_b   1.000
_cell.length_c   1.000
_cell.angle_alpha   90.00
_cell.angle_beta   90.00
_cell.angle_gamma   90.00
#
_symmetry.space_group_name_H-M   'P 1'
#
loop_
_entity.id
_entity.type
_entity.pdbx_description
1 polymer ?
#
loop_
_entity_poly.entity_id
_entity_poly.type
_entity_poly.pdbx_seq_one_letter_code
_entity_poly.pdbx_strand_id
1 'polypeptide(L)'
;MRKFYTFLIVVILIAVSSCRKDFSTIPSFGNLEFSKDTVFLDTIFTNIGSATYNLKVYNRGDKAITIPRIQLENGVSSNYRLNVDGIPGKDFNDIDILAKDSIFIFVETTIDVNNVSNPLYTDRILFDNGNNQQDVDLVTLVQDANFIFPGKDPISMKVDSLSLDGNPTTIKGRFLEDSELRFTNQKPYVIYGYAAVGANKTLEIDAGAKIYFHSNSGLIVDTEGSLKVNGTLNEKVIFEGDRLENAFSRIPGQWGTIWLRKGSKDNAINHAQIKNGLIGILIDSLGTNGNPTLELKNTEIYNHSSFGILAREAHIEAENVVIGSAGQASLAATVGGNYSFTHSTIANYWNNGIRQLPAVLVNNFFTFIDANNQEAVGLRDLVRADFTNCIISGNNNIEFVLDRVDGSLFNYNVSHSMIQFNDITDAFANNQELDFNNPNYQSIVLNGIPDFKSTINQEFIIGQNSDAINKAAPSAVILDLLGKDRSSAPDIGAYQHIIFN
;
A
#
# COMPACT_ATOMS: atom_id res chain seq x y z
N MET A 1 63.90 17.90 -38.64
CA MET A 1 63.04 18.87 -39.37
C MET A 1 61.72 18.27 -39.86
N ARG A 2 61.72 17.17 -40.64
CA ARG A 2 60.48 16.57 -41.19
C ARG A 2 59.38 16.24 -40.15
N LYS A 3 59.74 15.67 -38.98
CA LYS A 3 58.78 15.37 -37.89
C LYS A 3 58.18 16.61 -37.21
N PHE A 4 58.90 17.73 -37.20
CA PHE A 4 58.43 19.00 -36.62
C PHE A 4 57.37 19.65 -37.52
N TYR A 5 57.56 19.61 -38.84
CA TYR A 5 56.56 20.06 -39.80
C TYR A 5 55.29 19.20 -39.75
N THR A 6 55.41 17.88 -39.55
CA THR A 6 54.24 17.01 -39.40
C THR A 6 53.46 17.32 -38.12
N PHE A 7 54.16 17.56 -37.00
CA PHE A 7 53.52 17.96 -35.74
C PHE A 7 52.81 19.31 -35.88
N LEU A 8 53.46 20.30 -36.53
CA LEU A 8 52.87 21.61 -36.76
C LEU A 8 51.60 21.54 -37.63
N ILE A 9 51.61 20.69 -38.67
CA ILE A 9 50.45 20.48 -39.54
C ILE A 9 49.30 19.81 -38.78
N VAL A 10 49.58 18.85 -37.89
CA VAL A 10 48.56 18.21 -37.05
C VAL A 10 47.97 19.19 -36.04
N VAL A 11 48.80 20.03 -35.41
CA VAL A 11 48.32 21.08 -34.49
C VAL A 11 47.46 22.11 -35.22
N ILE A 12 47.84 22.50 -36.45
CA ILE A 12 47.03 23.41 -37.27
C ILE A 12 45.71 22.74 -37.65
N LEU A 13 45.71 21.48 -38.07
CA LEU A 13 44.48 20.72 -38.40
C LEU A 13 43.54 20.58 -37.20
N ILE A 14 44.05 20.37 -35.99
CA ILE A 14 43.25 20.35 -34.77
C ILE A 14 42.71 21.76 -34.47
N ALA A 15 43.52 22.80 -34.64
CA ALA A 15 43.12 24.18 -34.41
C ALA A 15 42.04 24.68 -35.38
N VAL A 16 42.06 24.28 -36.66
CA VAL A 16 41.00 24.60 -37.63
C VAL A 16 39.79 23.66 -37.59
N SER A 17 39.84 22.56 -36.83
CA SER A 17 38.68 21.67 -36.64
C SER A 17 37.65 22.20 -35.62
N SER A 18 37.96 23.27 -34.89
CA SER A 18 37.05 23.90 -33.93
C SER A 18 36.17 24.98 -34.60
N CYS A 19 35.52 24.64 -35.71
CA CYS A 19 34.40 25.43 -36.21
C CYS A 19 33.18 25.14 -35.32
N ARG A 20 32.98 25.96 -34.28
CA ARG A 20 31.70 26.00 -33.58
C ARG A 20 30.70 26.57 -34.59
N LYS A 21 29.69 25.79 -35.01
CA LYS A 21 28.53 26.37 -35.68
C LYS A 21 27.86 27.26 -34.64
N ASP A 22 27.85 28.56 -34.86
CA ASP A 22 26.95 29.43 -34.13
C ASP A 22 25.54 28.91 -34.41
N PHE A 23 24.90 28.35 -33.39
CA PHE A 23 23.54 27.85 -33.50
C PHE A 23 22.62 29.07 -33.53
N SER A 24 22.38 29.61 -34.72
CA SER A 24 21.32 30.59 -34.90
C SER A 24 19.98 29.87 -34.75
N THR A 25 19.21 30.23 -33.76
CA THR A 25 17.83 29.79 -33.59
C THR A 25 16.88 30.63 -34.43
N ILE A 26 15.73 30.06 -34.79
CA ILE A 26 14.61 30.81 -35.36
C ILE A 26 13.48 30.87 -34.32
N PRO A 27 12.66 31.94 -34.28
CA PRO A 27 11.51 31.96 -33.39
C PRO A 27 10.59 30.76 -33.65
N SER A 28 10.01 30.19 -32.60
CA SER A 28 8.91 29.24 -32.71
C SER A 28 7.68 29.92 -33.32
N PHE A 29 6.92 29.15 -34.10
CA PHE A 29 5.70 29.59 -34.78
C PHE A 29 4.58 28.55 -34.60
N GLY A 30 4.26 28.18 -33.36
CA GLY A 30 3.05 27.41 -33.05
C GLY A 30 2.99 25.99 -33.62
N ASN A 31 4.13 25.29 -33.69
CA ASN A 31 4.23 23.89 -34.11
C ASN A 31 4.99 23.03 -33.09
N LEU A 32 4.93 23.41 -31.81
CA LEU A 32 5.47 22.59 -30.72
C LEU A 32 4.60 21.35 -30.56
N GLU A 33 5.24 20.20 -30.35
CA GLU A 33 4.55 18.97 -29.96
C GLU A 33 4.78 18.74 -28.47
N PHE A 34 3.74 18.32 -27.76
CA PHE A 34 3.78 18.08 -26.33
C PHE A 34 3.67 16.58 -26.04
N SER A 35 4.30 16.11 -24.96
CA SER A 35 4.09 14.72 -24.53
C SER A 35 2.66 14.43 -24.05
N LYS A 36 1.89 15.49 -23.72
CA LYS A 36 0.53 15.45 -23.16
C LYS A 36 -0.18 16.75 -23.49
N ASP A 37 -1.48 16.68 -23.74
CA ASP A 37 -2.34 17.87 -23.93
C ASP A 37 -2.85 18.43 -22.58
N THR A 38 -2.87 17.58 -21.54
CA THR A 38 -3.21 17.94 -20.17
C THR A 38 -2.26 17.27 -19.19
N VAL A 39 -1.76 18.03 -18.22
CA VAL A 39 -1.05 17.51 -17.05
C VAL A 39 -2.03 17.48 -15.88
N PHE A 40 -2.58 16.30 -15.63
CA PHE A 40 -3.31 16.02 -14.39
C PHE A 40 -2.30 15.79 -13.27
N LEU A 41 -2.39 16.61 -12.23
CA LEU A 41 -1.77 16.34 -10.95
C LEU A 41 -2.82 15.64 -10.08
N ASP A 42 -2.38 14.63 -9.35
CA ASP A 42 -3.25 13.84 -8.47
C ASP A 42 -3.81 14.67 -7.30
N THR A 43 -4.79 14.10 -6.58
CA THR A 43 -5.43 14.75 -5.45
C THR A 43 -4.42 15.13 -4.38
N ILE A 44 -4.35 16.42 -4.04
CA ILE A 44 -3.51 16.93 -2.97
C ILE A 44 -4.37 17.35 -1.78
N PHE A 45 -3.79 17.27 -0.59
CA PHE A 45 -4.40 17.85 0.59
C PHE A 45 -4.01 19.32 0.76
N THR A 46 -4.90 20.10 1.37
CA THR A 46 -4.66 21.50 1.74
C THR A 46 -3.28 21.71 2.35
N ASN A 47 -2.51 22.66 1.83
CA ASN A 47 -1.17 23.05 2.31
C ASN A 47 -0.09 21.95 2.21
N ILE A 48 -0.37 20.84 1.52
CA ILE A 48 0.62 19.82 1.18
C ILE A 48 1.06 20.01 -0.28
N GLY A 49 2.37 19.94 -0.52
CA GLY A 49 2.92 20.03 -1.87
C GLY A 49 2.59 18.80 -2.70
N SER A 50 2.27 18.99 -3.98
CA SER A 50 2.13 17.88 -4.93
C SER A 50 3.48 17.21 -5.18
N ALA A 51 3.44 16.01 -5.76
CA ALA A 51 4.60 15.51 -6.49
C ALA A 51 4.94 16.41 -7.68
N THR A 52 6.16 16.28 -8.19
CA THR A 52 6.62 16.98 -9.39
C THR A 52 6.28 16.14 -10.63
N TYR A 53 5.52 16.73 -11.55
CA TYR A 53 5.14 16.11 -12.82
C TYR A 53 5.99 16.65 -13.95
N ASN A 54 6.25 15.83 -14.96
CA ASN A 54 6.97 16.28 -16.15
C ASN A 54 6.05 16.41 -17.37
N LEU A 55 6.40 17.37 -18.21
CA LEU A 55 5.91 17.64 -19.55
C LEU A 55 7.15 17.78 -20.44
N LYS A 56 7.19 17.07 -21.57
CA LYS A 56 8.20 17.31 -22.61
C LYS A 56 7.60 18.18 -23.70
N VAL A 57 8.38 19.16 -24.13
CA VAL A 57 8.08 20.02 -25.28
C VAL A 57 9.08 19.70 -26.37
N TYR A 58 8.60 19.26 -27.52
CA TYR A 58 9.43 18.78 -28.61
C TYR A 58 9.52 19.81 -29.72
N ASN A 59 10.75 20.01 -30.20
CA ASN A 59 11.01 20.57 -31.51
C ASN A 59 11.28 19.44 -32.50
N ARG A 60 10.25 19.01 -33.24
CA ARG A 60 10.40 17.99 -34.30
C ARG A 60 11.06 18.50 -35.57
N GLY A 61 11.25 19.82 -35.68
CA GLY A 61 11.88 20.47 -36.81
C GLY A 61 13.36 20.13 -36.96
N ASP A 62 13.89 20.41 -38.13
CA ASP A 62 15.31 20.24 -38.49
C ASP A 62 16.17 21.47 -38.16
N LYS A 63 15.55 22.54 -37.63
CA LYS A 63 16.21 23.77 -37.17
C LYS A 63 16.02 23.95 -35.68
N ALA A 64 17.03 24.52 -35.02
CA ALA A 64 16.90 24.96 -33.63
C ALA A 64 15.92 26.13 -33.56
N ILE A 65 15.07 26.15 -32.54
CA ILE A 65 14.04 27.16 -32.34
C ILE A 65 14.21 27.87 -30.99
N THR A 66 13.69 29.08 -30.88
CA THR A 66 13.53 29.82 -29.62
C THR A 66 12.04 30.02 -29.37
N ILE A 67 11.52 29.50 -28.27
CA ILE A 67 10.18 29.80 -27.78
C ILE A 67 10.23 31.20 -27.15
N PRO A 68 9.55 32.21 -27.72
CA PRO A 68 9.67 33.58 -27.23
C PRO A 68 9.19 33.73 -25.79
N ARG A 69 8.17 32.97 -25.39
CA ARG A 69 7.64 33.00 -24.03
C ARG A 69 6.98 31.69 -23.62
N ILE A 70 7.19 31.31 -22.36
CA ILE A 70 6.48 30.24 -21.66
C ILE A 70 5.96 30.83 -20.36
N GLN A 71 4.67 30.73 -20.07
CA GLN A 71 4.10 31.31 -18.85
C GLN A 71 2.87 30.53 -18.37
N LEU A 72 2.50 30.72 -17.10
CA LEU A 72 1.18 30.30 -16.61
C LEU A 72 0.12 31.34 -17.04
N GLU A 73 -1.08 30.88 -17.42
CA GLU A 73 -2.19 31.76 -17.83
C GLU A 73 -2.61 32.71 -16.70
N ASN A 74 -2.63 32.22 -15.45
CA ASN A 74 -2.83 33.06 -14.27
C ASN A 74 -1.55 33.81 -13.83
N GLY A 75 -0.41 33.59 -14.48
CA GLY A 75 0.86 34.25 -14.16
C GLY A 75 1.28 34.08 -12.70
N VAL A 76 1.63 35.19 -12.03
CA VAL A 76 2.14 35.18 -10.66
C VAL A 76 1.14 34.67 -9.62
N SER A 77 -0.18 34.81 -9.88
CA SER A 77 -1.24 34.35 -8.99
C SER A 77 -1.54 32.85 -9.13
N SER A 78 -0.94 32.17 -10.11
CA SER A 78 -1.04 30.72 -10.21
C SER A 78 -0.48 30.04 -8.97
N ASN A 79 -1.13 29.00 -8.47
CA ASN A 79 -0.57 28.13 -7.44
C ASN A 79 0.41 27.09 -8.02
N TYR A 80 0.47 26.95 -9.36
CA TYR A 80 1.47 26.12 -10.00
C TYR A 80 2.84 26.80 -9.98
N ARG A 81 3.88 25.98 -9.89
CA ARG A 81 5.28 26.37 -10.02
C ARG A 81 5.88 25.54 -11.14
N LEU A 82 6.62 26.19 -12.02
CA LEU A 82 7.27 25.55 -13.16
C LEU A 82 8.79 25.56 -12.95
N ASN A 83 9.44 24.52 -13.47
CA ASN A 83 10.87 24.54 -13.77
C ASN A 83 11.05 24.14 -15.25
N VAL A 84 11.51 25.08 -16.07
CA VAL A 84 11.69 24.92 -17.51
C VAL A 84 13.17 24.74 -17.78
N ASP A 85 13.56 23.53 -18.17
CA ASP A 85 14.94 23.14 -18.50
C ASP A 85 15.99 23.56 -17.44
N GLY A 86 15.63 23.41 -16.16
CA GLY A 86 16.47 23.76 -15.02
C GLY A 86 16.19 25.16 -14.43
N ILE A 87 15.41 26.00 -15.10
CA ILE A 87 15.10 27.36 -14.68
C ILE A 87 13.76 27.37 -13.92
N PRO A 88 13.72 27.67 -12.60
CA PRO A 88 12.48 27.79 -11.86
C PRO A 88 11.79 29.15 -12.10
N GLY A 89 10.46 29.16 -12.19
CA GLY A 89 9.69 30.39 -12.43
C GLY A 89 8.22 30.15 -12.77
N LYS A 90 7.54 31.22 -13.20
CA LYS A 90 6.15 31.18 -13.72
C LYS A 90 6.01 31.91 -15.07
N ASP A 91 7.08 32.54 -15.52
CA ASP A 91 7.21 33.31 -16.75
C ASP A 91 8.67 33.20 -17.20
N PHE A 92 8.87 32.80 -18.43
CA PHE A 92 10.16 32.49 -19.02
C PHE A 92 10.20 33.08 -20.43
N ASN A 93 11.33 33.62 -20.83
CA ASN A 93 11.50 34.24 -22.14
C ASN A 93 12.68 33.58 -22.85
N ASP A 94 12.59 33.53 -24.18
CA ASP A 94 13.65 33.08 -25.08
C ASP A 94 14.25 31.72 -24.72
N ILE A 95 13.41 30.68 -24.65
CA ILE A 95 13.83 29.31 -24.34
C ILE A 95 14.19 28.57 -25.63
N ASP A 96 15.45 28.17 -25.76
CA ASP A 96 15.97 27.49 -26.93
C ASP A 96 15.73 25.98 -26.90
N ILE A 97 15.34 25.40 -28.04
CA ILE A 97 15.25 23.95 -28.25
C ILE A 97 15.99 23.59 -29.53
N LEU A 98 16.99 22.71 -29.42
CA LEU A 98 17.75 22.24 -30.57
C LEU A 98 16.88 21.48 -31.58
N ALA A 99 17.38 21.38 -32.81
CA ALA A 99 16.71 20.62 -33.87
C ALA A 99 16.53 19.15 -33.46
N LYS A 100 15.32 18.61 -33.64
CA LYS A 100 14.94 17.24 -33.29
C LYS A 100 15.16 16.90 -31.80
N ASP A 101 15.09 17.91 -30.94
CA ASP A 101 15.33 17.78 -29.51
C ASP A 101 14.07 18.15 -28.70
N SER A 102 14.17 18.05 -27.37
CA SER A 102 13.12 18.40 -26.44
C SER A 102 13.66 19.02 -25.16
N ILE A 103 12.85 19.85 -24.52
CA ILE A 103 13.10 20.32 -23.16
C ILE A 103 12.15 19.63 -22.18
N PHE A 104 12.53 19.63 -20.90
CA PHE A 104 11.66 19.24 -19.81
C PHE A 104 11.05 20.46 -19.13
N ILE A 105 9.76 20.35 -18.82
CA ILE A 105 9.06 21.24 -17.91
C ILE A 105 8.58 20.40 -16.74
N PHE A 106 9.01 20.79 -15.53
CA PHE A 106 8.54 20.21 -14.30
C PHE A 106 7.46 21.10 -13.68
N VAL A 107 6.37 20.50 -13.23
CA VAL A 107 5.18 21.16 -12.68
C VAL A 107 4.92 20.64 -11.28
N GLU A 108 4.73 21.53 -10.32
CA GLU A 108 4.28 21.20 -8.97
C GLU A 108 3.34 22.29 -8.44
N THR A 109 2.61 22.00 -7.37
CA THR A 109 1.73 22.98 -6.72
C THR A 109 1.65 22.78 -5.21
N THR A 110 1.19 23.80 -4.51
CA THR A 110 0.79 23.74 -3.10
C THR A 110 -0.36 24.71 -2.94
N ILE A 111 -1.53 24.19 -2.54
CA ILE A 111 -2.77 24.96 -2.57
C ILE A 111 -3.39 24.96 -1.17
N ASP A 112 -3.79 26.13 -0.70
CA ASP A 112 -4.69 26.26 0.44
C ASP A 112 -6.14 26.11 -0.06
N VAL A 113 -6.89 25.14 0.46
CA VAL A 113 -8.28 24.90 0.02
C VAL A 113 -9.17 26.13 0.24
N ASN A 114 -8.84 26.99 1.21
CA ASN A 114 -9.60 28.22 1.47
C ASN A 114 -9.45 29.24 0.32
N ASN A 115 -8.43 29.10 -0.52
CA ASN A 115 -8.16 29.97 -1.66
C ASN A 115 -8.77 29.43 -2.97
N VAL A 116 -9.51 28.31 -2.92
CA VAL A 116 -10.16 27.70 -4.08
C VAL A 116 -11.65 27.49 -3.79
N SER A 117 -12.49 28.00 -4.68
CA SER A 117 -13.96 27.87 -4.57
C SER A 117 -14.48 26.52 -5.06
N ASN A 118 -13.66 25.78 -5.81
CA ASN A 118 -13.95 24.46 -6.33
C ASN A 118 -12.77 23.55 -5.93
N PRO A 119 -13.00 22.31 -5.47
CA PRO A 119 -11.91 21.36 -5.26
C PRO A 119 -11.07 21.15 -6.53
N LEU A 120 -11.59 21.47 -7.72
CA LEU A 120 -10.79 21.50 -8.94
C LEU A 120 -10.05 22.84 -9.10
N TYR A 121 -8.72 22.80 -9.08
CA TYR A 121 -7.85 23.92 -9.44
C TYR A 121 -7.25 23.73 -10.82
N THR A 122 -7.47 24.69 -11.72
CA THR A 122 -7.03 24.63 -13.11
C THR A 122 -6.21 25.85 -13.51
N ASP A 123 -5.25 25.66 -14.40
CA ASP A 123 -4.47 26.70 -15.07
C ASP A 123 -3.97 26.15 -16.41
N ARG A 124 -3.24 26.95 -17.19
CA ARG A 124 -2.60 26.52 -18.44
C ARG A 124 -1.16 26.98 -18.50
N ILE A 125 -0.31 26.16 -19.09
CA ILE A 125 1.01 26.60 -19.55
C ILE A 125 0.83 27.11 -20.98
N LEU A 126 1.04 28.41 -21.18
CA LEU A 126 0.98 29.06 -22.48
C LEU A 126 2.37 29.12 -23.10
N PHE A 127 2.47 28.72 -24.37
CA PHE A 127 3.68 28.74 -25.19
C PHE A 127 3.50 29.74 -26.34
N ASP A 128 4.58 30.40 -26.74
CA ASP A 128 4.57 31.43 -27.79
C ASP A 128 3.65 32.63 -27.44
N ASN A 129 3.42 33.53 -28.41
CA ASN A 129 2.61 34.74 -28.26
C ASN A 129 1.62 34.90 -29.43
N GLY A 130 0.47 35.54 -29.17
CA GLY A 130 -0.48 35.96 -30.20
C GLY A 130 -1.12 34.78 -30.96
N ASN A 131 -1.16 34.86 -32.29
CA ASN A 131 -1.85 33.86 -33.13
C ASN A 131 -1.19 32.47 -33.18
N ASN A 132 0.04 32.34 -32.69
CA ASN A 132 0.78 31.08 -32.67
C ASN A 132 0.79 30.43 -31.28
N GLN A 133 0.01 30.96 -30.35
CA GLN A 133 -0.03 30.46 -28.98
C GLN A 133 -0.58 29.04 -28.95
N GLN A 134 0.14 28.16 -28.26
CA GLN A 134 -0.31 26.82 -27.90
C GLN A 134 -0.36 26.71 -26.38
N ASP A 135 -1.16 25.78 -25.87
CA ASP A 135 -1.30 25.60 -24.44
C ASP A 135 -1.33 24.12 -24.05
N VAL A 136 -1.02 23.89 -22.77
CA VAL A 136 -1.20 22.61 -22.10
C VAL A 136 -1.96 22.86 -20.80
N ASP A 137 -3.10 22.19 -20.63
CA ASP A 137 -3.94 22.32 -19.44
C ASP A 137 -3.25 21.72 -18.20
N LEU A 138 -3.40 22.38 -17.06
CA LEU A 138 -2.99 21.89 -15.74
C LEU A 138 -4.23 21.72 -14.86
N VAL A 139 -4.39 20.54 -14.29
CA VAL A 139 -5.58 20.21 -13.49
C VAL A 139 -5.17 19.48 -12.21
N THR A 140 -5.58 19.99 -11.05
CA THR A 140 -5.33 19.38 -9.73
C THR A 140 -6.63 19.32 -8.93
N LEU A 141 -6.88 18.20 -8.24
CA LEU A 141 -7.93 18.13 -7.23
C LEU A 141 -7.35 18.48 -5.85
N VAL A 142 -7.99 19.39 -5.13
CA VAL A 142 -7.62 19.83 -3.78
C VAL A 142 -8.68 19.33 -2.81
N GLN A 143 -8.25 18.58 -1.81
CA GLN A 143 -9.11 18.01 -0.79
C GLN A 143 -8.73 18.55 0.59
N ASP A 144 -9.74 18.97 1.36
CA ASP A 144 -9.54 19.32 2.76
C ASP A 144 -9.47 18.07 3.64
N ALA A 145 -8.68 18.10 4.71
CA ALA A 145 -8.40 16.93 5.54
C ALA A 145 -8.16 17.28 7.03
N ASN A 146 -8.40 16.31 7.90
CA ASN A 146 -8.01 16.36 9.30
C ASN A 146 -6.57 15.84 9.42
N PHE A 147 -5.63 16.70 9.79
CA PHE A 147 -4.23 16.30 9.92
C PHE A 147 -3.85 15.96 11.35
N ILE A 148 -3.16 14.82 11.53
CA ILE A 148 -2.58 14.40 12.80
C ILE A 148 -1.06 14.39 12.64
N PHE A 149 -0.42 15.39 13.23
CA PHE A 149 1.04 15.51 13.28
C PHE A 149 1.57 15.14 14.67
N PRO A 150 2.78 14.58 14.78
CA PRO A 150 3.50 14.57 16.03
C PRO A 150 3.79 16.02 16.44
N GLY A 151 3.86 16.29 17.73
CA GLY A 151 4.32 17.58 18.22
C GLY A 151 5.75 17.87 17.76
N LYS A 152 6.09 19.15 17.71
CA LYS A 152 7.41 19.62 17.33
C LYS A 152 7.83 20.75 18.24
N ASP A 153 9.01 20.60 18.84
CA ASP A 153 9.58 21.65 19.68
C ASP A 153 9.90 22.89 18.81
N PRO A 154 9.37 24.08 19.14
CA PRO A 154 9.49 25.27 18.28
C PRO A 154 10.93 25.79 18.12
N ILE A 155 11.85 25.44 19.02
CA ILE A 155 13.21 25.98 19.05
C ILE A 155 14.20 24.99 18.44
N SER A 156 14.22 23.77 18.97
CA SER A 156 15.12 22.69 18.53
C SER A 156 14.63 21.99 17.27
N MET A 157 13.39 22.23 16.85
CA MET A 157 12.73 21.59 15.70
C MET A 157 12.63 20.06 15.83
N LYS A 158 12.86 19.52 17.04
CA LYS A 158 12.78 18.09 17.33
C LYS A 158 11.33 17.63 17.25
N VAL A 159 11.11 16.58 16.47
CA VAL A 159 9.80 15.91 16.34
C VAL A 159 9.62 14.91 17.48
N ASP A 160 8.46 14.98 18.13
CA ASP A 160 8.07 14.14 19.24
C ASP A 160 8.09 12.65 18.88
N SER A 161 8.27 11.83 19.90
CA SER A 161 8.29 10.38 19.77
C SER A 161 7.44 9.77 20.87
N LEU A 162 6.77 8.67 20.56
CA LEU A 162 5.92 7.97 21.52
C LEU A 162 6.76 7.42 22.67
N SER A 163 6.21 7.48 23.87
CA SER A 163 6.66 6.70 25.01
C SER A 163 5.67 5.56 25.21
N LEU A 164 6.17 4.33 25.12
CA LEU A 164 5.39 3.10 25.18
C LEU A 164 5.77 2.34 26.45
N ASP A 165 4.80 1.92 27.24
CA ASP A 165 5.00 1.24 28.53
C ASP A 165 5.90 2.04 29.51
N GLY A 166 5.80 3.37 29.47
CA GLY A 166 6.62 4.28 30.25
C GLY A 166 8.06 4.48 29.74
N ASN A 167 8.43 3.83 28.63
CA ASN A 167 9.77 3.93 28.05
C ASN A 167 9.77 4.78 26.77
N PRO A 168 10.72 5.72 26.61
CA PRO A 168 10.83 6.51 25.39
C PRO A 168 11.21 5.62 24.19
N THR A 169 10.60 5.89 23.04
CA THR A 169 10.90 5.17 21.79
C THR A 169 11.45 6.11 20.72
N THR A 170 11.91 5.54 19.59
CA THR A 170 12.27 6.30 18.38
C THR A 170 11.09 6.52 17.44
N ILE A 171 9.92 5.96 17.76
CA ILE A 171 8.72 6.01 16.92
C ILE A 171 8.17 7.43 16.96
N LYS A 172 8.25 8.15 15.83
CA LYS A 172 7.67 9.48 15.69
C LYS A 172 6.15 9.37 15.74
N GLY A 173 5.50 10.16 16.60
CA GLY A 173 4.06 10.04 16.82
C GLY A 173 3.61 10.68 18.12
N ARG A 174 2.30 10.63 18.37
CA ARG A 174 1.68 11.06 19.62
C ARG A 174 0.40 10.27 19.89
N PHE A 175 -0.05 10.33 21.15
CA PHE A 175 -1.39 9.86 21.48
C PHE A 175 -2.45 10.83 20.90
N LEU A 176 -3.57 10.27 20.47
CA LEU A 176 -4.74 11.03 20.04
C LEU A 176 -5.35 11.76 21.24
N GLU A 177 -5.82 12.98 20.99
CA GLU A 177 -6.61 13.73 21.96
C GLU A 177 -8.04 13.21 22.01
N ASP A 178 -8.77 13.50 23.09
CA ASP A 178 -10.15 13.03 23.26
C ASP A 178 -11.08 13.52 22.13
N SER A 179 -10.83 14.70 21.58
CA SER A 179 -11.52 15.27 20.42
C SER A 179 -11.21 14.55 19.09
N GLU A 180 -10.16 13.72 19.04
CA GLU A 180 -9.66 13.04 17.85
C GLU A 180 -9.98 11.53 17.85
N LEU A 181 -10.72 11.04 18.86
CA LEU A 181 -11.07 9.61 19.01
C LEU A 181 -12.24 9.15 18.14
N ARG A 182 -12.72 10.00 17.22
CA ARG A 182 -13.75 9.64 16.25
C ARG A 182 -13.38 10.09 14.84
N PHE A 183 -13.21 9.12 13.95
CA PHE A 183 -12.95 9.36 12.53
C PHE A 183 -14.23 9.19 11.73
N THR A 184 -14.64 10.23 11.01
CA THR A 184 -15.89 10.24 10.24
C THR A 184 -15.66 10.25 8.72
N ASN A 185 -16.73 10.15 7.94
CA ASN A 185 -16.66 10.25 6.47
C ASN A 185 -16.73 11.69 5.92
N GLN A 186 -16.80 12.71 6.78
CA GLN A 186 -16.94 14.10 6.29
C GLN A 186 -15.64 14.65 5.70
N LYS A 187 -14.50 14.31 6.28
CA LYS A 187 -13.17 14.64 5.77
C LYS A 187 -12.22 13.46 5.98
N PRO A 188 -11.27 13.23 5.05
CA PRO A 188 -10.22 12.26 5.26
C PRO A 188 -9.34 12.66 6.45
N TYR A 189 -8.67 11.67 7.03
CA TYR A 189 -7.68 11.84 8.09
C TYR A 189 -6.31 11.54 7.51
N VAL A 190 -5.34 12.45 7.67
CA VAL A 190 -3.97 12.28 7.16
C VAL A 190 -3.01 12.26 8.33
N ILE A 191 -2.33 11.14 8.52
CA ILE A 191 -1.49 10.87 9.70
C ILE A 191 -0.02 10.93 9.31
N TYR A 192 0.73 11.78 10.00
CA TYR A 192 2.19 11.87 9.94
C TYR A 192 2.79 11.25 11.21
N GLY A 193 3.75 10.35 11.07
CA GLY A 193 4.18 9.51 12.21
C GLY A 193 3.06 8.62 12.73
N TYR A 194 3.13 8.15 13.96
CA TYR A 194 2.13 7.25 14.52
C TYR A 194 1.08 8.01 15.33
N ALA A 195 -0.19 7.77 15.02
CA ALA A 195 -1.29 8.09 15.92
C ALA A 195 -1.46 6.93 16.90
N ALA A 196 -1.51 7.20 18.20
CA ALA A 196 -1.67 6.17 19.23
C ALA A 196 -2.99 6.34 20.01
N VAL A 197 -3.73 5.26 20.17
CA VAL A 197 -4.89 5.19 21.06
C VAL A 197 -4.40 4.86 22.46
N GLY A 198 -4.70 5.73 23.43
CA GLY A 198 -4.26 5.58 24.81
C GLY A 198 -5.07 4.56 25.62
N ALA A 199 -4.61 4.29 26.83
CA ALA A 199 -5.27 3.38 27.76
C ALA A 199 -6.70 3.82 28.10
N ASN A 200 -7.64 2.87 28.11
CA ASN A 200 -9.07 3.08 28.35
C ASN A 200 -9.74 4.05 27.36
N LYS A 201 -9.14 4.23 26.18
CA LYS A 201 -9.71 5.02 25.09
C LYS A 201 -10.05 4.12 23.92
N THR A 202 -11.09 4.50 23.18
CA THR A 202 -11.53 3.80 21.98
C THR A 202 -11.46 4.77 20.82
N LEU A 203 -10.73 4.40 19.77
CA LEU A 203 -10.84 5.08 18.47
C LEU A 203 -12.00 4.46 17.69
N GLU A 204 -13.04 5.24 17.45
CA GLU A 204 -14.19 4.85 16.62
C GLU A 204 -14.03 5.41 15.21
N ILE A 205 -14.16 4.56 14.21
CA ILE A 205 -14.04 4.93 12.80
C ILE A 205 -15.35 4.58 12.10
N ASP A 206 -16.09 5.61 11.70
CA ASP A 206 -17.41 5.50 11.08
C ASP A 206 -17.31 5.01 9.63
N ALA A 207 -18.40 4.44 9.13
CA ALA A 207 -18.51 3.97 7.75
C ALA A 207 -18.12 5.04 6.73
N GLY A 208 -17.36 4.65 5.70
CA GLY A 208 -16.92 5.54 4.63
C GLY A 208 -15.75 6.47 4.98
N ALA A 209 -15.22 6.42 6.21
CA ALA A 209 -14.03 7.17 6.59
C ALA A 209 -12.81 6.75 5.76
N LYS A 210 -11.95 7.72 5.44
CA LYS A 210 -10.70 7.52 4.69
C LYS A 210 -9.51 7.97 5.54
N ILE A 211 -8.59 7.06 5.79
CA ILE A 211 -7.42 7.27 6.61
C ILE A 211 -6.20 7.09 5.72
N TYR A 212 -5.43 8.15 5.58
CA TYR A 212 -4.22 8.22 4.80
C TYR A 212 -3.00 8.35 5.70
N PHE A 213 -1.96 7.63 5.33
CA PHE A 213 -0.74 7.52 6.10
C PHE A 213 0.44 8.03 5.29
N HIS A 214 1.20 8.97 5.86
CA HIS A 214 2.45 9.40 5.28
C HIS A 214 3.55 8.32 5.36
N SER A 215 4.66 8.48 4.66
CA SER A 215 5.82 7.59 4.83
C SER A 215 6.25 7.50 6.30
N ASN A 216 6.55 6.29 6.77
CA ASN A 216 6.94 5.99 8.16
C ASN A 216 5.89 6.35 9.23
N SER A 217 4.61 6.38 8.85
CA SER A 217 3.48 6.59 9.75
C SER A 217 2.70 5.30 10.04
N GLY A 218 1.74 5.34 10.95
CA GLY A 218 0.86 4.21 11.23
C GLY A 218 -0.12 4.49 12.36
N LEU A 219 -0.83 3.45 12.78
CA LEU A 219 -1.78 3.51 13.90
C LEU A 219 -1.33 2.52 14.98
N ILE A 220 -1.28 2.97 16.23
CA ILE A 220 -1.01 2.11 17.39
C ILE A 220 -2.26 2.09 18.26
N VAL A 221 -2.68 0.89 18.68
CA VAL A 221 -3.62 0.72 19.77
C VAL A 221 -2.82 0.19 20.95
N ASP A 222 -2.68 1.02 21.98
CA ASP A 222 -1.84 0.71 23.12
C ASP A 222 -2.58 -0.12 24.18
N THR A 223 -1.87 -0.49 25.25
CA THR A 223 -2.39 -1.23 26.40
C THR A 223 -3.71 -0.63 26.91
N GLU A 224 -4.74 -1.45 27.08
CA GLU A 224 -6.12 -1.09 27.46
C GLU A 224 -6.86 -0.18 26.47
N GLY A 225 -6.26 0.15 25.33
CA GLY A 225 -6.93 0.85 24.23
C GLY A 225 -7.71 -0.10 23.32
N SER A 226 -8.63 0.48 22.55
CA SER A 226 -9.47 -0.26 21.60
C SER A 226 -9.60 0.48 20.26
N LEU A 227 -9.70 -0.29 19.18
CA LEU A 227 -10.04 0.19 17.84
C LEU A 227 -11.38 -0.39 17.38
N LYS A 228 -12.30 0.46 16.93
CA LYS A 228 -13.60 0.07 16.38
C LYS A 228 -13.77 0.66 14.98
N VAL A 229 -13.65 -0.19 13.96
CA VAL A 229 -13.88 0.20 12.56
C VAL A 229 -15.25 -0.31 12.12
N ASN A 230 -16.16 0.63 11.88
CA ASN A 230 -17.59 0.39 11.68
C ASN A 230 -17.99 0.64 10.23
N GLY A 231 -17.26 0.05 9.28
CA GLY A 231 -17.63 0.10 7.87
C GLY A 231 -18.96 -0.59 7.58
N THR A 232 -19.50 -0.34 6.39
CA THR A 232 -20.62 -1.10 5.83
C THR A 232 -20.27 -1.63 4.45
N LEU A 233 -21.08 -2.55 3.92
CA LEU A 233 -20.93 -3.08 2.56
C LEU A 233 -20.81 -1.97 1.50
N ASN A 234 -21.60 -0.91 1.63
CA ASN A 234 -21.64 0.20 0.68
C ASN A 234 -20.61 1.31 1.00
N GLU A 235 -20.22 1.44 2.27
CA GLU A 235 -19.32 2.49 2.76
C GLU A 235 -18.19 1.86 3.57
N LYS A 236 -17.25 1.23 2.86
CA LYS A 236 -16.06 0.65 3.47
C LYS A 236 -15.15 1.74 4.04
N VAL A 237 -14.49 1.43 5.14
CA VAL A 237 -13.41 2.27 5.68
C VAL A 237 -12.12 1.97 4.94
N ILE A 238 -11.39 3.00 4.51
CA ILE A 238 -10.16 2.83 3.71
C ILE A 238 -8.93 3.25 4.52
N PHE A 239 -7.91 2.39 4.55
CA PHE A 239 -6.58 2.66 5.09
C PHE A 239 -5.53 2.50 3.99
N GLU A 240 -4.87 3.60 3.59
CA GLU A 240 -3.84 3.59 2.55
C GLU A 240 -2.80 4.70 2.70
N GLY A 241 -1.81 4.77 1.81
CA GLY A 241 -0.83 5.86 1.79
C GLY A 241 -1.45 7.21 1.38
N ASP A 242 -0.84 8.32 1.78
CA ASP A 242 -1.25 9.67 1.37
C ASP A 242 -0.79 10.06 -0.05
N ARG A 243 0.01 9.20 -0.69
CA ARG A 243 0.39 9.28 -2.11
C ARG A 243 -0.74 8.72 -2.99
N LEU A 244 -1.73 9.57 -3.27
CA LEU A 244 -2.94 9.21 -4.03
C LEU A 244 -2.72 9.07 -5.53
N GLU A 245 -1.47 9.15 -5.98
CA GLU A 245 -1.15 9.07 -7.39
C GLU A 245 -1.44 7.70 -7.99
N ASN A 246 -1.91 7.67 -9.24
CA ASN A 246 -2.24 6.40 -9.90
C ASN A 246 -1.04 5.43 -9.92
N ALA A 247 0.17 5.95 -10.16
CA ALA A 247 1.42 5.18 -10.12
C ALA A 247 1.74 4.60 -8.73
N PHE A 248 1.20 5.21 -7.65
CA PHE A 248 1.39 4.79 -6.27
C PHE A 248 0.21 3.94 -5.75
N SER A 249 -0.93 3.89 -6.45
CA SER A 249 -2.13 3.16 -6.02
C SER A 249 -1.92 1.68 -5.68
N ARG A 250 -0.83 1.06 -6.17
CA ARG A 250 -0.46 -0.34 -5.94
C ARG A 250 0.99 -0.52 -5.49
N ILE A 251 1.64 0.53 -4.98
CA ILE A 251 3.00 0.40 -4.45
C ILE A 251 2.91 -0.05 -2.99
N PRO A 252 3.41 -1.24 -2.62
CA PRO A 252 3.39 -1.72 -1.24
C PRO A 252 4.43 -1.00 -0.38
N GLY A 253 4.23 -0.96 0.94
CA GLY A 253 5.21 -0.39 1.88
C GLY A 253 5.19 1.15 2.02
N GLN A 254 4.12 1.82 1.58
CA GLN A 254 4.02 3.29 1.66
C GLN A 254 3.88 3.81 3.08
N TRP A 255 3.35 2.99 3.99
CA TRP A 255 3.17 3.31 5.40
C TRP A 255 3.47 2.09 6.27
N GLY A 256 3.51 2.28 7.59
CA GLY A 256 3.93 1.26 8.54
C GLY A 256 2.92 0.13 8.71
N THR A 257 2.01 0.28 9.67
CA THR A 257 1.06 -0.78 10.06
C THR A 257 -0.05 -0.22 10.95
N ILE A 258 -1.15 -0.96 11.06
CA ILE A 258 -2.02 -0.91 12.23
C ILE A 258 -1.42 -1.87 13.25
N TRP A 259 -1.00 -1.38 14.41
CA TRP A 259 -0.33 -2.15 15.45
C TRP A 259 -1.21 -2.25 16.69
N LEU A 260 -1.77 -3.44 16.91
CA LEU A 260 -2.46 -3.81 18.13
C LEU A 260 -1.40 -4.32 19.12
N ARG A 261 -0.99 -3.46 20.05
CA ARG A 261 0.05 -3.80 21.02
C ARG A 261 -0.48 -4.75 22.08
N LYS A 262 0.46 -5.33 22.82
CA LYS A 262 0.17 -6.17 23.98
C LYS A 262 -0.71 -5.39 24.95
N GLY A 263 -1.79 -6.03 25.40
CA GLY A 263 -2.74 -5.44 26.32
C GLY A 263 -3.82 -4.58 25.67
N SER A 264 -3.75 -4.30 24.36
CA SER A 264 -4.93 -3.78 23.64
C SER A 264 -6.06 -4.82 23.68
N LYS A 265 -7.31 -4.34 23.74
CA LYS A 265 -8.47 -5.22 23.96
C LYS A 265 -9.68 -4.80 23.14
N ASP A 266 -10.57 -5.76 22.92
CA ASP A 266 -11.85 -5.55 22.24
C ASP A 266 -11.67 -4.80 20.90
N ASN A 267 -10.66 -5.11 20.10
CA ASN A 267 -10.52 -4.51 18.78
C ASN A 267 -11.49 -5.17 17.81
N ALA A 268 -12.17 -4.37 16.99
CA ALA A 268 -13.09 -4.87 15.98
C ALA A 268 -12.92 -4.09 14.68
N ILE A 269 -12.76 -4.80 13.57
CA ILE A 269 -12.68 -4.21 12.24
C ILE A 269 -13.74 -4.87 11.36
N ASN A 270 -14.71 -4.09 10.89
CA ASN A 270 -15.75 -4.53 9.98
C ASN A 270 -15.76 -3.68 8.70
N HIS A 271 -15.89 -4.33 7.53
CA HIS A 271 -15.98 -3.67 6.23
C HIS A 271 -14.88 -2.62 5.99
N ALA A 272 -13.63 -3.03 6.10
CA ALA A 272 -12.48 -2.18 5.79
C ALA A 272 -11.72 -2.66 4.56
N GLN A 273 -11.00 -1.74 3.92
CA GLN A 273 -9.91 -2.04 3.00
C GLN A 273 -8.61 -1.48 3.57
N ILE A 274 -7.64 -2.35 3.83
CA ILE A 274 -6.32 -2.01 4.36
C ILE A 274 -5.32 -2.38 3.28
N LYS A 275 -4.58 -1.41 2.74
CA LYS A 275 -3.70 -1.67 1.59
C LYS A 275 -2.40 -0.90 1.60
N ASN A 276 -1.44 -1.41 0.86
CA ASN A 276 -0.18 -0.72 0.50
C ASN A 276 0.74 -0.37 1.68
N GLY A 277 0.57 -1.01 2.84
CA GLY A 277 1.44 -0.81 4.01
C GLY A 277 2.68 -1.72 4.00
N LEU A 278 3.53 -1.60 5.01
CA LEU A 278 4.63 -2.55 5.26
C LEU A 278 4.07 -3.84 5.86
N ILE A 279 3.26 -3.70 6.91
CA ILE A 279 2.42 -4.76 7.47
C ILE A 279 0.99 -4.23 7.49
N GLY A 280 -0.01 -5.04 7.15
CA GLY A 280 -1.41 -4.61 7.24
C GLY A 280 -1.85 -4.45 8.70
N ILE A 281 -1.84 -5.57 9.42
CA ILE A 281 -2.13 -5.61 10.85
C ILE A 281 -1.02 -6.38 11.58
N LEU A 282 -0.38 -5.72 12.53
CA LEU A 282 0.56 -6.33 13.48
C LEU A 282 -0.15 -6.50 14.83
N ILE A 283 -0.13 -7.71 15.36
CA ILE A 283 -0.75 -8.03 16.65
C ILE A 283 0.30 -8.71 17.51
N ASP A 284 0.76 -8.01 18.55
CA ASP A 284 1.59 -8.59 19.59
C ASP A 284 0.70 -8.77 20.81
N SER A 285 0.21 -9.99 21.08
CA SER A 285 -0.66 -10.21 22.25
C SER A 285 0.00 -11.16 23.24
N LEU A 286 -0.24 -10.93 24.53
CA LEU A 286 -0.18 -11.96 25.56
C LEU A 286 -1.62 -12.07 26.06
N GLY A 287 -2.47 -12.72 25.27
CA GLY A 287 -3.92 -12.69 25.45
C GLY A 287 -4.36 -13.10 26.85
N THR A 288 -5.22 -12.30 27.46
CA THR A 288 -5.99 -12.69 28.64
C THR A 288 -7.02 -13.76 28.27
N ASN A 289 -7.30 -14.69 29.19
CA ASN A 289 -8.33 -15.71 29.00
C ASN A 289 -9.70 -15.06 28.78
N GLY A 290 -10.31 -15.22 27.59
CA GLY A 290 -11.70 -14.85 27.34
C GLY A 290 -11.98 -14.30 25.94
N ASN A 291 -11.74 -13.00 25.72
CA ASN A 291 -12.16 -12.30 24.51
C ASN A 291 -11.11 -12.33 23.39
N PRO A 292 -11.52 -12.29 22.11
CA PRO A 292 -10.60 -12.06 21.00
C PRO A 292 -9.87 -10.72 21.14
N THR A 293 -8.57 -10.72 20.85
CA THR A 293 -7.79 -9.47 20.70
C THR A 293 -8.27 -8.69 19.48
N LEU A 294 -8.68 -9.40 18.42
CA LEU A 294 -9.24 -8.82 17.20
C LEU A 294 -10.41 -9.67 16.67
N GLU A 295 -11.56 -9.02 16.51
CA GLU A 295 -12.64 -9.50 15.64
C GLU A 295 -12.52 -8.83 14.26
N LEU A 296 -12.40 -9.63 13.20
CA LEU A 296 -12.16 -9.14 11.84
C LEU A 296 -13.25 -9.66 10.90
N LYS A 297 -14.10 -8.77 10.38
CA LYS A 297 -15.25 -9.15 9.54
C LYS A 297 -15.30 -8.40 8.23
N ASN A 298 -15.67 -9.08 7.14
CA ASN A 298 -15.95 -8.48 5.83
C ASN A 298 -14.84 -7.54 5.33
N THR A 299 -13.58 -7.86 5.63
CA THR A 299 -12.44 -6.95 5.48
C THR A 299 -11.42 -7.49 4.49
N GLU A 300 -10.82 -6.56 3.77
CA GLU A 300 -9.90 -6.81 2.66
C GLU A 300 -8.53 -6.22 3.02
N ILE A 301 -7.49 -7.06 3.03
CA ILE A 301 -6.13 -6.68 3.44
C ILE A 301 -5.16 -7.07 2.33
N TYR A 302 -4.63 -6.09 1.60
CA TYR A 302 -3.92 -6.35 0.35
C TYR A 302 -2.61 -5.60 0.18
N ASN A 303 -1.68 -6.22 -0.55
CA ASN A 303 -0.53 -5.56 -1.13
C ASN A 303 0.41 -4.94 -0.08
N HIS A 304 0.88 -5.77 0.85
CA HIS A 304 1.79 -5.34 1.90
C HIS A 304 3.22 -5.78 1.60
N SER A 305 4.23 -4.93 1.83
CA SER A 305 5.61 -5.26 1.45
C SER A 305 6.26 -6.31 2.36
N SER A 306 5.64 -6.64 3.50
CA SER A 306 6.06 -7.70 4.41
C SER A 306 4.93 -8.70 4.69
N PHE A 307 3.97 -8.38 5.57
CA PHE A 307 2.89 -9.29 5.96
C PHE A 307 1.51 -8.65 5.75
N GLY A 308 0.52 -9.46 5.36
CA GLY A 308 -0.88 -9.01 5.43
C GLY A 308 -1.30 -8.87 6.89
N ILE A 309 -1.30 -9.99 7.61
CA ILE A 309 -1.44 -10.04 9.08
C ILE A 309 -0.23 -10.76 9.65
N LEU A 310 0.45 -10.11 10.60
CA LEU A 310 1.45 -10.73 11.47
C LEU A 310 0.89 -10.78 12.89
N ALA A 311 0.49 -11.96 13.31
CA ALA A 311 -0.05 -12.22 14.62
C ALA A 311 0.93 -13.04 15.45
N ARG A 312 1.18 -12.60 16.68
CA ARG A 312 2.10 -13.24 17.63
C ARG A 312 1.37 -13.46 18.93
N GLU A 313 1.19 -14.74 19.29
CA GLU A 313 0.50 -15.15 20.52
C GLU A 313 -0.89 -14.47 20.67
N ALA A 314 -1.60 -14.32 19.54
CA ALA A 314 -2.83 -13.53 19.45
C ALA A 314 -4.11 -14.37 19.51
N HIS A 315 -5.24 -13.70 19.78
CA HIS A 315 -6.57 -14.29 19.66
C HIS A 315 -7.36 -13.56 18.56
N ILE A 316 -7.61 -14.23 17.43
CA ILE A 316 -8.31 -13.67 16.25
C ILE A 316 -9.53 -14.52 15.92
N GLU A 317 -10.67 -13.84 15.75
CA GLU A 317 -11.90 -14.40 15.17
C GLU A 317 -12.20 -13.66 13.86
N ALA A 318 -12.16 -14.37 12.74
CA ALA A 318 -12.24 -13.79 11.40
C ALA A 318 -13.34 -14.43 10.54
N GLU A 319 -14.16 -13.60 9.91
CA GLU A 319 -15.26 -14.03 9.02
C GLU A 319 -15.28 -13.17 7.74
N ASN A 320 -15.40 -13.80 6.56
CA ASN A 320 -15.40 -13.07 5.28
C ASN A 320 -14.19 -12.15 5.14
N VAL A 321 -13.00 -12.68 5.33
CA VAL A 321 -11.76 -11.90 5.23
C VAL A 321 -10.99 -12.33 4.00
N VAL A 322 -10.39 -11.35 3.32
CA VAL A 322 -9.43 -11.63 2.27
C VAL A 322 -8.09 -11.03 2.65
N ILE A 323 -7.05 -11.85 2.61
CA ILE A 323 -5.69 -11.44 2.90
C ILE A 323 -4.83 -11.81 1.70
N GLY A 324 -4.33 -10.79 1.01
CA GLY A 324 -3.84 -10.94 -0.35
C GLY A 324 -2.49 -10.30 -0.61
N SER A 325 -1.58 -11.02 -1.25
CA SER A 325 -0.32 -10.50 -1.80
C SER A 325 0.55 -9.75 -0.79
N ALA A 326 1.44 -10.48 -0.14
CA ALA A 326 2.40 -9.93 0.81
C ALA A 326 3.82 -10.45 0.55
N GLY A 327 4.83 -9.58 0.71
CA GLY A 327 6.23 -9.89 0.40
C GLY A 327 6.83 -11.06 1.18
N GLN A 328 6.25 -11.39 2.34
CA GLN A 328 6.59 -12.56 3.15
C GLN A 328 5.42 -13.55 3.22
N ALA A 329 4.39 -13.29 4.03
CA ALA A 329 3.21 -14.16 4.13
C ALA A 329 1.94 -13.33 4.20
N SER A 330 0.84 -13.82 3.62
CA SER A 330 -0.45 -13.16 3.75
C SER A 330 -0.92 -13.23 5.20
N LEU A 331 -0.86 -14.42 5.82
CA LEU A 331 -1.12 -14.63 7.23
C LEU A 331 0.07 -15.35 7.89
N ALA A 332 0.63 -14.74 8.92
CA ALA A 332 1.57 -15.38 9.83
C ALA A 332 0.96 -15.39 11.24
N ALA A 333 0.51 -16.57 11.67
CA ALA A 333 -0.05 -16.82 13.00
C ALA A 333 1.01 -17.54 13.85
N THR A 334 1.89 -16.76 14.45
CA THR A 334 3.15 -17.24 15.03
C THR A 334 3.13 -17.17 16.55
N VAL A 335 4.08 -17.86 17.19
CA VAL A 335 4.31 -17.84 18.63
C VAL A 335 3.07 -18.34 19.41
N GLY A 336 2.38 -19.35 18.86
CA GLY A 336 1.15 -19.88 19.44
C GLY A 336 -0.03 -18.93 19.30
N GLY A 337 -1.06 -19.09 20.13
CA GLY A 337 -2.27 -18.27 20.12
C GLY A 337 -3.55 -19.05 19.82
N ASN A 338 -4.58 -18.32 19.42
CA ASN A 338 -5.93 -18.82 19.20
C ASN A 338 -6.53 -18.16 17.95
N TYR A 339 -6.67 -18.92 16.87
CA TYR A 339 -7.05 -18.40 15.56
C TYR A 339 -8.24 -19.16 15.00
N SER A 340 -9.20 -18.43 14.46
CA SER A 340 -10.36 -19.00 13.76
C SER A 340 -10.70 -18.12 12.55
N PHE A 341 -10.68 -18.74 11.38
CA PHE A 341 -11.00 -18.11 10.10
C PHE A 341 -12.12 -18.91 9.44
N THR A 342 -13.24 -18.23 9.17
CA THR A 342 -14.40 -18.82 8.51
C THR A 342 -14.70 -18.05 7.21
N HIS A 343 -14.90 -18.74 6.10
CA HIS A 343 -15.14 -18.11 4.78
C HIS A 343 -14.08 -17.07 4.44
N SER A 344 -12.81 -17.43 4.54
CA SER A 344 -11.70 -16.51 4.25
C SER A 344 -10.93 -16.93 3.00
N THR A 345 -10.46 -15.96 2.22
CA THR A 345 -9.56 -16.20 1.09
C THR A 345 -8.18 -15.63 1.43
N ILE A 346 -7.22 -16.50 1.71
CA ILE A 346 -5.84 -16.14 2.04
C ILE A 346 -4.97 -16.48 0.83
N ALA A 347 -4.74 -15.47 -0.02
CA ALA A 347 -4.06 -15.62 -1.30
C ALA A 347 -2.71 -14.90 -1.29
N ASN A 348 -1.64 -15.50 -1.81
CA ASN A 348 -0.36 -14.81 -1.92
C ASN A 348 0.27 -14.92 -3.31
N TYR A 349 -0.17 -14.04 -4.22
CA TYR A 349 0.37 -13.90 -5.57
C TYR A 349 1.34 -12.73 -5.67
N TRP A 350 2.32 -12.69 -4.76
CA TRP A 350 3.33 -11.65 -4.72
C TRP A 350 4.22 -11.66 -5.97
N ASN A 351 4.34 -10.52 -6.65
CA ASN A 351 5.13 -10.36 -7.87
C ASN A 351 6.23 -9.29 -7.79
N ASN A 352 6.41 -8.65 -6.62
CA ASN A 352 7.38 -7.59 -6.38
C ASN A 352 8.71 -8.10 -5.76
N GLY A 353 9.04 -9.38 -5.98
CA GLY A 353 10.26 -10.00 -5.48
C GLY A 353 10.10 -11.49 -5.22
N ILE A 354 11.14 -12.12 -4.67
CA ILE A 354 11.12 -13.53 -4.27
C ILE A 354 10.54 -13.64 -2.86
N ARG A 355 9.56 -14.52 -2.69
CA ARG A 355 8.92 -14.81 -1.41
C ARG A 355 9.39 -16.17 -0.87
N GLN A 356 9.86 -16.18 0.37
CA GLN A 356 10.40 -17.38 1.03
C GLN A 356 9.37 -18.11 1.91
N LEU A 357 8.34 -17.42 2.38
CA LEU A 357 7.32 -17.98 3.28
C LEU A 357 6.05 -18.35 2.50
N PRO A 358 5.25 -19.31 2.98
CA PRO A 358 3.94 -19.66 2.42
C PRO A 358 2.91 -18.54 2.58
N ALA A 359 1.73 -18.65 1.95
CA ALA A 359 0.63 -17.71 2.15
C ALA A 359 0.16 -17.72 3.61
N VAL A 360 0.09 -18.90 4.22
CA VAL A 360 -0.26 -19.12 5.62
C VAL A 360 0.88 -19.87 6.31
N LEU A 361 1.42 -19.25 7.36
CA LEU A 361 2.38 -19.85 8.29
C LEU A 361 1.77 -19.86 9.69
N VAL A 362 1.73 -21.03 10.32
CA VAL A 362 1.33 -21.18 11.73
C VAL A 362 2.46 -21.85 12.51
N ASN A 363 2.85 -21.31 13.65
CA ASN A 363 3.83 -21.95 14.53
C ASN A 363 3.53 -21.73 16.02
N ASN A 364 4.21 -22.50 16.88
CA ASN A 364 4.04 -22.45 18.33
C ASN A 364 5.31 -22.03 19.08
N PHE A 365 6.25 -21.38 18.39
CA PHE A 365 7.55 -21.04 18.97
C PHE A 365 8.11 -19.72 18.47
N PHE A 366 9.12 -19.23 19.18
CA PHE A 366 9.99 -18.13 18.78
C PHE A 366 11.44 -18.50 19.09
N THR A 367 12.39 -17.90 18.35
CA THR A 367 13.82 -18.06 18.63
C THR A 367 14.38 -16.83 19.31
N PHE A 368 15.35 -17.03 20.21
CA PHE A 368 16.04 -15.95 20.91
C PHE A 368 17.49 -16.35 21.21
N ILE A 369 18.35 -15.37 21.45
CA ILE A 369 19.72 -15.62 21.88
C ILE A 369 19.74 -15.72 23.41
N ASP A 370 20.22 -16.84 23.93
CA ASP A 370 20.30 -17.10 25.36
C ASP A 370 21.49 -16.40 26.04
N ALA A 371 21.62 -16.59 27.36
CA ALA A 371 22.70 -16.00 28.14
C ALA A 371 24.11 -16.48 27.73
N ASN A 372 24.22 -17.58 26.98
CA ASN A 372 25.47 -18.15 26.47
C ASN A 372 25.75 -17.74 25.02
N ASN A 373 24.97 -16.80 24.47
CA ASN A 373 25.06 -16.35 23.08
C ASN A 373 24.79 -17.48 22.05
N GLN A 374 23.90 -18.41 22.41
CA GLN A 374 23.42 -19.49 21.55
C GLN A 374 21.95 -19.27 21.18
N GLU A 375 21.54 -19.76 20.01
CA GLU A 375 20.13 -19.74 19.63
C GLU A 375 19.35 -20.78 20.44
N ALA A 376 18.29 -20.31 21.10
CA ALA A 376 17.38 -21.11 21.89
C ALA A 376 15.94 -20.93 21.38
N VAL A 377 15.10 -21.92 21.67
CA VAL A 377 13.69 -21.95 21.26
C VAL A 377 12.80 -21.75 22.48
N GLY A 378 11.91 -20.77 22.42
CA GLY A 378 10.84 -20.56 23.39
C GLY A 378 9.52 -21.05 22.83
N LEU A 379 8.78 -21.82 23.64
CA LEU A 379 7.49 -22.39 23.23
C LEU A 379 6.32 -21.58 23.75
N ARG A 380 5.22 -21.62 23.01
CA ARG A 380 3.90 -21.10 23.38
C ARG A 380 2.83 -22.09 22.95
N ASP A 381 1.71 -22.08 23.65
CA ASP A 381 0.59 -22.94 23.27
C ASP A 381 -0.12 -22.36 22.05
N LEU A 382 -0.25 -23.17 21.00
CA LEU A 382 -1.25 -22.96 19.96
C LEU A 382 -2.53 -23.65 20.42
N VAL A 383 -3.42 -22.87 21.05
CA VAL A 383 -4.66 -23.34 21.66
C VAL A 383 -5.64 -23.80 20.59
N ARG A 384 -5.69 -23.09 19.45
CA ARG A 384 -6.56 -23.37 18.29
C ARG A 384 -6.01 -22.68 17.05
N ALA A 385 -6.10 -23.35 15.90
CA ALA A 385 -5.89 -22.78 14.58
C ALA A 385 -6.89 -23.42 13.61
N ASP A 386 -8.06 -22.78 13.50
CA ASP A 386 -9.18 -23.30 12.73
C ASP A 386 -9.35 -22.54 11.42
N PHE A 387 -9.39 -23.30 10.31
CA PHE A 387 -9.66 -22.78 8.98
C PHE A 387 -10.84 -23.53 8.38
N THR A 388 -12.00 -22.87 8.30
CA THR A 388 -13.24 -23.46 7.79
C THR A 388 -13.75 -22.69 6.59
N ASN A 389 -14.09 -23.39 5.51
CA ASN A 389 -14.55 -22.77 4.26
C ASN A 389 -13.52 -21.78 3.68
N CYS A 390 -12.22 -22.07 3.81
CA CYS A 390 -11.15 -21.18 3.42
C CYS A 390 -10.51 -21.56 2.07
N ILE A 391 -10.08 -20.56 1.30
CA ILE A 391 -9.15 -20.75 0.18
C ILE A 391 -7.76 -20.31 0.65
N ILE A 392 -6.77 -21.18 0.52
CA ILE A 392 -5.35 -20.88 0.76
C ILE A 392 -4.58 -21.18 -0.53
N SER A 393 -4.10 -20.13 -1.21
CA SER A 393 -3.50 -20.26 -2.54
C SER A 393 -2.43 -19.20 -2.80
N GLY A 394 -1.63 -19.37 -3.85
CA GLY A 394 -0.59 -18.41 -4.22
C GLY A 394 0.27 -18.93 -5.36
N ASN A 395 1.44 -18.30 -5.54
CA ASN A 395 2.37 -18.60 -6.62
C ASN A 395 3.53 -19.55 -6.24
N ASN A 396 3.61 -19.97 -4.97
CA ASN A 396 4.53 -21.01 -4.52
C ASN A 396 3.84 -22.38 -4.60
N ASN A 397 4.65 -23.43 -4.66
CA ASN A 397 4.13 -24.81 -4.65
C ASN A 397 3.43 -25.15 -3.32
N ILE A 398 3.93 -24.61 -2.20
CA ILE A 398 3.45 -24.84 -0.85
C ILE A 398 3.01 -23.51 -0.25
N GLU A 399 1.71 -23.37 0.03
CA GLU A 399 1.11 -22.13 0.53
C GLU A 399 0.53 -22.23 1.94
N PHE A 400 0.62 -23.42 2.54
CA PHE A 400 0.18 -23.69 3.89
C PHE A 400 1.26 -24.48 4.63
N VAL A 401 1.75 -23.96 5.74
CA VAL A 401 2.73 -24.64 6.60
C VAL A 401 2.32 -24.52 8.05
N LEU A 402 2.32 -25.67 8.72
CA LEU A 402 2.23 -25.82 10.17
C LEU A 402 3.62 -26.21 10.69
N ASP A 403 4.28 -25.27 11.36
CA ASP A 403 5.65 -25.43 11.86
C ASP A 403 5.61 -25.63 13.38
N ARG A 404 5.69 -26.90 13.78
CA ARG A 404 5.51 -27.34 15.16
C ARG A 404 6.86 -27.66 15.81
N VAL A 405 7.05 -27.17 17.03
CA VAL A 405 8.07 -27.68 17.96
C VAL A 405 7.38 -28.38 19.14
N ASP A 406 7.83 -29.58 19.47
CA ASP A 406 7.27 -30.36 20.58
C ASP A 406 7.51 -29.69 21.95
N GLY A 407 6.56 -29.86 22.86
CA GLY A 407 6.65 -29.36 24.25
C GLY A 407 5.59 -28.34 24.65
N SER A 408 4.73 -27.91 23.71
CA SER A 408 3.53 -27.10 23.97
C SER A 408 2.34 -27.60 23.14
N LEU A 409 1.15 -27.05 23.41
CA LEU A 409 -0.05 -27.37 22.63
C LEU A 409 0.11 -26.97 21.16
N PHE A 410 -0.40 -27.81 20.27
CA PHE A 410 -0.46 -27.55 18.83
C PHE A 410 -1.78 -28.04 18.24
N ASN A 411 -2.87 -27.35 18.57
CA ASN A 411 -4.20 -27.73 18.11
C ASN A 411 -4.57 -26.95 16.84
N TYR A 412 -5.00 -27.68 15.81
CA TYR A 412 -5.46 -27.11 14.54
C TYR A 412 -6.58 -27.97 13.95
N ASN A 413 -7.44 -27.36 13.17
CA ASN A 413 -8.47 -28.05 12.39
C ASN A 413 -8.73 -27.31 11.09
N VAL A 414 -8.68 -28.03 9.96
CA VAL A 414 -8.95 -27.45 8.64
C VAL A 414 -10.09 -28.23 8.00
N SER A 415 -11.17 -27.53 7.65
CA SER A 415 -12.35 -28.19 7.09
C SER A 415 -12.94 -27.43 5.91
N HIS A 416 -13.46 -28.19 4.93
CA HIS A 416 -14.18 -27.67 3.77
C HIS A 416 -13.40 -26.55 3.06
N SER A 417 -12.09 -26.74 2.92
CA SER A 417 -11.16 -25.71 2.47
C SER A 417 -10.40 -26.16 1.24
N MET A 418 -9.98 -25.21 0.42
CA MET A 418 -9.11 -25.42 -0.72
C MET A 418 -7.70 -24.97 -0.37
N ILE A 419 -6.70 -25.84 -0.60
CA ILE A 419 -5.33 -25.58 -0.18
C ILE A 419 -4.37 -25.89 -1.34
N GLN A 420 -3.52 -24.93 -1.68
CA GLN A 420 -2.36 -25.13 -2.55
C GLN A 420 -1.21 -25.74 -1.74
N PHE A 421 -0.96 -27.03 -1.98
CA PHE A 421 0.12 -27.78 -1.35
C PHE A 421 0.62 -28.87 -2.32
N ASN A 422 1.68 -28.55 -3.05
CA ASN A 422 2.32 -29.42 -4.03
C ASN A 422 3.78 -29.69 -3.63
N ASP A 423 3.99 -30.65 -2.75
CA ASP A 423 5.33 -31.02 -2.26
C ASP A 423 6.04 -31.97 -3.24
N ILE A 424 6.56 -31.42 -4.34
CA ILE A 424 7.22 -32.18 -5.41
C ILE A 424 8.47 -32.94 -4.92
N THR A 425 9.09 -32.45 -3.85
CA THR A 425 10.35 -32.98 -3.31
C THR A 425 10.16 -33.94 -2.13
N ASP A 426 8.91 -34.20 -1.74
CA ASP A 426 8.57 -34.97 -0.54
C ASP A 426 9.25 -34.44 0.74
N ALA A 427 9.47 -33.11 0.82
CA ALA A 427 10.13 -32.47 1.95
C ALA A 427 9.33 -32.57 3.26
N PHE A 428 8.00 -32.70 3.15
CA PHE A 428 7.05 -32.81 4.25
C PHE A 428 6.40 -34.20 4.33
N ALA A 429 6.89 -35.21 3.60
CA ALA A 429 6.27 -36.54 3.55
C ALA A 429 6.16 -37.24 4.92
N ASN A 430 7.01 -36.87 5.90
CA ASN A 430 6.97 -37.41 7.27
C ASN A 430 6.43 -36.40 8.30
N ASN A 431 5.91 -35.25 7.86
CA ASN A 431 5.33 -34.24 8.75
C ASN A 431 3.86 -34.60 9.02
N GLN A 432 3.55 -34.97 10.27
CA GLN A 432 2.21 -35.42 10.66
C GLN A 432 1.17 -34.30 10.58
N GLU A 433 1.59 -33.06 10.82
CA GLU A 433 0.74 -31.88 10.75
C GLU A 433 0.34 -31.54 9.31
N LEU A 434 1.14 -31.93 8.32
CA LEU A 434 0.90 -31.71 6.90
C LEU A 434 0.49 -32.98 6.15
N ASP A 435 0.18 -34.07 6.86
CA ASP A 435 -0.52 -35.22 6.31
C ASP A 435 -2.02 -34.91 6.20
N PHE A 436 -2.49 -34.61 5.00
CA PHE A 436 -3.89 -34.28 4.73
C PHE A 436 -4.87 -35.47 4.88
N ASN A 437 -4.40 -36.67 5.24
CA ASN A 437 -5.25 -37.78 5.66
C ASN A 437 -5.50 -37.81 7.17
N ASN A 438 -4.82 -36.96 7.94
CA ASN A 438 -5.01 -36.83 9.39
C ASN A 438 -6.46 -36.36 9.70
N PRO A 439 -7.09 -36.86 10.79
CA PRO A 439 -8.44 -36.45 11.22
C PRO A 439 -8.69 -34.93 11.37
N ASN A 440 -7.64 -34.14 11.54
CA ASN A 440 -7.73 -32.67 11.61
C ASN A 440 -8.05 -32.03 10.25
N TYR A 441 -8.01 -32.80 9.15
CA TYR A 441 -8.38 -32.37 7.80
C TYR A 441 -9.69 -33.03 7.37
N GLN A 442 -10.66 -32.22 6.94
CA GLN A 442 -11.97 -32.71 6.52
C GLN A 442 -12.42 -32.00 5.23
N SER A 443 -12.86 -32.77 4.23
CA SER A 443 -13.37 -32.21 2.96
C SER A 443 -12.41 -31.21 2.30
N ILE A 444 -11.13 -31.56 2.19
CA ILE A 444 -10.09 -30.69 1.61
C ILE A 444 -10.02 -30.85 0.10
N VAL A 445 -10.00 -29.71 -0.61
CA VAL A 445 -9.67 -29.65 -2.04
C VAL A 445 -8.20 -29.27 -2.19
N LEU A 446 -7.34 -30.28 -2.37
CA LEU A 446 -5.91 -30.04 -2.57
C LEU A 446 -5.62 -29.63 -4.02
N ASN A 447 -4.85 -28.56 -4.19
CA ASN A 447 -4.37 -28.05 -5.48
C ASN A 447 -5.49 -27.83 -6.51
N GLY A 448 -6.68 -27.45 -6.04
CA GLY A 448 -7.80 -27.06 -6.89
C GLY A 448 -7.57 -25.71 -7.56
N ILE A 449 -8.28 -25.45 -8.64
CA ILE A 449 -8.22 -24.18 -9.39
C ILE A 449 -9.13 -23.16 -8.70
N PRO A 450 -8.60 -22.04 -8.15
CA PRO A 450 -9.45 -21.02 -7.53
C PRO A 450 -10.23 -20.19 -8.53
N ASP A 451 -9.75 -20.06 -9.78
CA ASP A 451 -10.31 -19.21 -10.85
C ASP A 451 -10.49 -17.74 -10.39
N PHE A 452 -9.42 -17.11 -9.89
CA PHE A 452 -9.49 -15.71 -9.44
C PHE A 452 -9.62 -14.74 -10.62
N LYS A 453 -10.51 -13.74 -10.49
CA LYS A 453 -10.73 -12.68 -11.49
C LYS A 453 -9.45 -12.00 -11.98
N SER A 454 -8.56 -11.61 -11.05
CA SER A 454 -7.23 -11.10 -11.41
C SER A 454 -6.28 -11.13 -10.22
N THR A 455 -5.31 -12.05 -10.25
CA THR A 455 -4.28 -12.15 -9.22
C THR A 455 -3.33 -10.95 -9.21
N ILE A 456 -3.03 -10.41 -10.40
CA ILE A 456 -2.20 -9.19 -10.58
C ILE A 456 -2.88 -7.99 -9.93
N ASN A 457 -4.20 -7.88 -10.07
CA ASN A 457 -4.96 -6.76 -9.53
C ASN A 457 -5.39 -6.96 -8.07
N GLN A 458 -5.03 -8.09 -7.44
CA GLN A 458 -5.52 -8.51 -6.11
C GLN A 458 -7.05 -8.65 -6.04
N GLU A 459 -7.68 -9.02 -7.17
CA GLU A 459 -9.11 -9.31 -7.26
C GLU A 459 -9.33 -10.82 -7.08
N PHE A 460 -9.43 -11.26 -5.83
CA PHE A 460 -9.55 -12.68 -5.45
C PHE A 460 -10.99 -13.21 -5.42
N ILE A 461 -11.88 -12.58 -6.18
CA ILE A 461 -13.24 -13.12 -6.41
C ILE A 461 -13.10 -14.33 -7.34
N ILE A 462 -13.74 -15.44 -6.99
CA ILE A 462 -13.69 -16.68 -7.77
C ILE A 462 -14.66 -16.65 -8.95
N GLY A 463 -14.29 -17.32 -10.04
CA GLY A 463 -15.04 -17.42 -11.29
C GLY A 463 -15.81 -18.72 -11.42
N GLN A 464 -16.53 -18.86 -12.53
CA GLN A 464 -17.39 -19.99 -12.86
C GLN A 464 -16.64 -21.33 -13.06
N ASN A 465 -15.32 -21.31 -13.23
CA ASN A 465 -14.50 -22.51 -13.40
C ASN A 465 -13.77 -22.90 -12.10
N SER A 466 -14.12 -22.28 -10.97
CA SER A 466 -13.49 -22.55 -9.69
C SER A 466 -13.86 -23.92 -9.14
N ASP A 467 -12.86 -24.65 -8.65
CA ASP A 467 -13.07 -25.89 -7.89
C ASP A 467 -13.64 -25.63 -6.49
N ALA A 468 -13.80 -24.37 -6.07
CA ALA A 468 -14.33 -23.99 -4.76
C ALA A 468 -15.87 -24.01 -4.72
N ILE A 469 -16.52 -24.10 -5.88
CA ILE A 469 -17.96 -23.91 -6.03
C ILE A 469 -18.76 -24.99 -5.29
N ASN A 470 -19.72 -24.58 -4.46
CA ASN A 470 -20.63 -25.44 -3.70
C ASN A 470 -19.95 -26.49 -2.78
N LYS A 471 -18.69 -26.26 -2.36
CA LYS A 471 -17.93 -27.20 -1.52
C LYS A 471 -17.75 -26.75 -0.07
N ALA A 472 -18.24 -25.57 0.31
CA ALA A 472 -18.19 -25.14 1.70
C ALA A 472 -19.25 -25.87 2.55
N ALA A 473 -18.96 -26.00 3.85
CA ALA A 473 -19.95 -26.39 4.83
C ALA A 473 -20.94 -25.25 5.11
N PRO A 474 -22.20 -25.56 5.44
CA PRO A 474 -23.12 -24.58 6.01
C PRO A 474 -22.53 -23.94 7.27
N SER A 475 -22.72 -22.63 7.43
CA SER A 475 -22.23 -21.86 8.57
C SER A 475 -23.22 -20.77 8.97
N ALA A 476 -22.95 -20.08 10.09
CA ALA A 476 -23.74 -18.91 10.49
C ALA A 476 -23.50 -17.68 9.59
N VAL A 477 -22.46 -17.70 8.75
CA VAL A 477 -22.11 -16.62 7.82
C VAL A 477 -22.88 -16.81 6.53
N ILE A 478 -24.08 -16.23 6.45
CA ILE A 478 -25.02 -16.45 5.33
C ILE A 478 -24.85 -15.50 4.14
N LEU A 479 -24.03 -14.45 4.29
CA LEU A 479 -23.69 -13.50 3.22
C LEU A 479 -22.19 -13.55 2.94
N ASP A 480 -21.80 -13.36 1.68
CA ASP A 480 -20.39 -13.17 1.30
C ASP A 480 -19.91 -11.73 1.52
N LEU A 481 -18.62 -11.48 1.24
CA LEU A 481 -18.01 -10.16 1.39
C LEU A 481 -18.68 -9.06 0.54
N LEU A 482 -19.37 -9.43 -0.55
CA LEU A 482 -20.12 -8.55 -1.44
C LEU A 482 -21.63 -8.53 -1.14
N GLY A 483 -22.08 -9.18 -0.07
CA GLY A 483 -23.49 -9.25 0.33
C GLY A 483 -24.33 -10.27 -0.45
N LYS A 484 -23.73 -11.21 -1.17
CA LYS A 484 -24.45 -12.30 -1.85
C LYS A 484 -24.82 -13.42 -0.88
N ASP A 485 -26.03 -13.94 -1.00
CA ASP A 485 -26.50 -15.07 -0.21
C ASP A 485 -25.69 -16.34 -0.52
N ARG A 486 -25.38 -17.11 0.52
CA ARG A 486 -24.69 -18.40 0.44
C ARG A 486 -25.35 -19.48 1.30
N SER A 487 -26.66 -19.36 1.55
CA SER A 487 -27.38 -20.22 2.49
C SER A 487 -27.64 -21.65 1.98
N SER A 488 -27.77 -21.83 0.66
CA SER A 488 -28.23 -23.10 0.06
C SER A 488 -27.16 -23.87 -0.70
N ALA A 489 -26.06 -23.22 -1.09
CA ALA A 489 -24.92 -23.85 -1.75
C ALA A 489 -23.68 -22.95 -1.63
N PRO A 490 -23.04 -22.90 -0.45
CA PRO A 490 -21.93 -22.00 -0.24
C PRO A 490 -20.68 -22.47 -1.00
N ASP A 491 -20.06 -21.54 -1.71
CA ASP A 491 -18.67 -21.69 -2.18
C ASP A 491 -17.65 -21.56 -1.04
N ILE A 492 -16.50 -22.23 -1.20
CA ILE A 492 -15.32 -22.05 -0.33
C ILE A 492 -14.74 -20.65 -0.58
N GLY A 493 -14.30 -19.97 0.47
CA GLY A 493 -13.66 -18.67 0.42
C GLY A 493 -14.58 -17.50 0.82
N ALA A 494 -14.05 -16.28 0.69
CA ALA A 494 -14.73 -15.06 1.10
C ALA A 494 -15.86 -14.61 0.17
N TYR A 495 -15.90 -15.11 -1.07
CA TYR A 495 -16.83 -14.70 -2.12
C TYR A 495 -17.68 -15.88 -2.59
N GLN A 496 -18.91 -15.61 -3.03
CA GLN A 496 -19.58 -16.48 -3.99
C GLN A 496 -19.05 -16.20 -5.39
N HIS A 497 -19.03 -17.23 -6.23
CA HIS A 497 -18.56 -17.14 -7.59
C HIS A 497 -19.36 -16.15 -8.41
N ILE A 498 -18.68 -15.57 -9.40
CA ILE A 498 -19.28 -14.71 -10.39
C ILE A 498 -18.93 -15.23 -11.78
N ILE A 499 -19.67 -14.76 -12.78
CA ILE A 499 -19.27 -14.96 -14.17
C ILE A 499 -18.49 -13.72 -14.58
N PHE A 500 -17.23 -13.90 -14.98
CA PHE A 500 -16.44 -12.88 -15.65
C PHE A 500 -15.91 -13.41 -16.99
N ASN A 501 -15.65 -12.48 -17.92
CA ASN A 501 -15.22 -12.74 -19.30
C ASN A 501 -13.70 -12.77 -19.44
#